data_AF-A0A2V8GLA6-F1
#
_entry.id   AF-A0A2V8GLA6-F1
#
_cell.length_a   1.000
_cell.length_b   1.000
_cell.length_c   1.000
_cell.angle_alpha   90.00
_cell.angle_beta   90.00
_cell.angle_gamma   90.00
#
_symmetry.space_group_name_H-M   'P 1'
#
loop_
_entity.id
_entity.type
_entity.pdbx_description
1 polymer ?
#
loop_
_entity_poly.entity_id
_entity_poly.type
_entity_poly.pdbx_seq_one_letter_code
_entity_poly.pdbx_strand_id
1 'polypeptide(L)'
;MGLRKVGNVDVFLDAEGLVQSIQLAGRSLYLTSDPGLLRKQFRGENLDPIPSVTELYNHVSTDAIIKANPDCYYYDDRLGTLLLRSLGGGGIVEPGDIRNGGFGMLFAGEGWGEGSSREVAALALLYAGIGIVYAASMAPIHRQNLINNGMFPVSDLLLGRRLAVGERVRLEELTVPFDELSKRIAGYGGLFRFMEARSRGQETDRAIDTPPRPMTIAEKILARHMKTVHGTVRPVDSGFIQVDAGFSHDYTTAPAAALIRSALGREPNVKNPDSIHTFPDHLTLAGSLPGVTSEALAGIRDLREGQKRLARETGIHFHATASGGSTGICHTVIREQIALPGQVILGTDSHTCSAGALNCLAYGIGNTEIACIWEHNEVAGRVPRTVRIRLTGKLRQSCTAKDVILHLARQGKSTGAFTGKVMEFTGPGLEEFSFEEQAVLSNMAVECNALTAIMEPSESMIRYL
;
A
#
# COMPACT_ATOMS: atom_id res chain seq x y z
N MET A 1 22.77 23.88 2.40
CA MET A 1 22.17 22.70 3.05
C MET A 1 20.84 23.10 3.63
N GLY A 2 19.76 22.48 3.16
CA GLY A 2 18.41 22.70 3.68
C GLY A 2 18.10 21.80 4.88
N LEU A 3 17.12 22.19 5.68
CA LEU A 3 16.54 21.37 6.75
C LEU A 3 15.04 21.23 6.50
N ARG A 4 14.53 20.01 6.60
CA ARG A 4 13.10 19.68 6.52
C ARG A 4 12.70 18.81 7.70
N LYS A 5 11.45 18.94 8.17
CA LYS A 5 10.87 18.04 9.17
C LYS A 5 10.06 16.92 8.51
N VAL A 6 10.19 15.71 9.02
CA VAL A 6 9.28 14.59 8.77
C VAL A 6 8.79 14.11 10.13
N GLY A 7 7.60 14.56 10.54
CA GLY A 7 7.22 14.49 11.95
C GLY A 7 8.25 15.17 12.85
N ASN A 8 8.63 14.52 13.94
CA ASN A 8 9.65 14.95 14.89
C ASN A 8 11.05 14.42 14.52
N VAL A 9 11.38 14.42 13.23
CA VAL A 9 12.69 14.00 12.67
C VAL A 9 13.25 15.11 11.80
N ASP A 10 14.50 15.48 12.04
CA ASP A 10 15.26 16.40 11.21
C ASP A 10 15.84 15.67 10.00
N VAL A 11 15.56 16.20 8.81
CA VAL A 11 16.06 15.68 7.53
C VAL A 11 16.94 16.73 6.87
N PHE A 12 18.21 16.40 6.71
CA PHE A 12 19.24 17.30 6.17
C PHE A 12 19.38 17.08 4.67
N LEU A 13 19.31 18.18 3.91
CA LEU A 13 19.32 18.17 2.45
C LEU A 13 20.62 18.75 1.89
N ASP A 14 21.08 18.22 0.76
CA ASP A 14 22.18 18.79 -0.03
C ASP A 14 21.78 20.07 -0.79
N ALA A 15 22.60 20.50 -1.75
CA ALA A 15 22.33 21.70 -2.54
C ALA A 15 21.23 21.46 -3.60
N GLU A 16 21.09 20.21 -4.04
CA GLU A 16 20.12 19.72 -5.01
C GLU A 16 18.76 19.40 -4.37
N GLY A 17 18.69 19.41 -3.03
CA GLY A 17 17.47 19.15 -2.26
C GLY A 17 17.25 17.66 -1.93
N LEU A 18 18.25 16.81 -2.14
CA LEU A 18 18.22 15.39 -1.80
C LEU A 18 18.60 15.16 -0.34
N VAL A 19 18.01 14.13 0.26
CA VAL A 19 18.22 13.71 1.64
C VAL A 19 19.61 13.11 1.80
N GLN A 20 20.46 13.77 2.60
CA GLN A 20 21.80 13.26 2.94
C GLN A 20 21.80 12.47 4.24
N SER A 21 21.07 12.94 5.25
CA SER A 21 21.05 12.33 6.59
C SER A 21 19.79 12.70 7.35
N ILE A 22 19.51 11.93 8.40
CA ILE A 22 18.40 12.19 9.33
C ILE A 22 18.91 12.20 10.78
N GLN A 23 18.17 12.86 11.65
CA GLN A 23 18.40 12.87 13.09
C GLN A 23 17.07 12.92 13.83
N LEU A 24 16.90 12.07 14.84
CA LEU A 24 15.72 12.12 15.69
C LEU A 24 15.72 13.43 16.49
N ALA A 25 14.64 14.20 16.38
CA ALA A 25 14.44 15.44 17.14
C ALA A 25 13.46 15.25 18.33
N GLY A 26 12.57 14.25 18.23
CA GLY A 26 11.63 13.87 19.28
C GLY A 26 12.14 12.73 20.16
N ARG A 27 11.20 12.07 20.85
CA ARG A 27 11.46 10.89 21.70
C ARG A 27 11.27 9.57 20.93
N SER A 28 11.81 8.49 21.47
CA SER A 28 11.51 7.13 21.01
C SER A 28 10.35 6.54 21.81
N LEU A 29 9.34 6.00 21.11
CA LEU A 29 8.27 5.21 21.68
C LEU A 29 8.61 3.73 21.55
N TYR A 30 8.83 3.05 22.65
CA TYR A 30 8.96 1.59 22.71
C TYR A 30 7.57 0.98 22.89
N LEU A 31 7.08 0.30 21.85
CA LEU A 31 5.75 -0.31 21.85
C LEU A 31 5.77 -1.62 22.63
N THR A 32 5.99 -1.54 23.94
CA THR A 32 6.05 -2.66 24.87
C THR A 32 4.67 -3.25 25.16
N SER A 33 4.61 -4.56 25.39
CA SER A 33 3.39 -5.26 25.80
C SER A 33 2.96 -4.97 27.24
N ASP A 34 3.79 -4.30 28.05
CA ASP A 34 3.45 -3.84 29.40
C ASP A 34 2.71 -2.48 29.36
N PRO A 35 1.41 -2.43 29.73
CA PRO A 35 0.63 -1.19 29.69
C PRO A 35 1.14 -0.12 30.67
N GLY A 36 1.78 -0.51 31.76
CA GLY A 36 2.39 0.41 32.73
C GLY A 36 3.59 1.14 32.14
N LEU A 37 4.45 0.42 31.42
CA LEU A 37 5.60 1.02 30.73
C LEU A 37 5.18 1.90 29.54
N LEU A 38 4.13 1.53 28.80
CA LEU A 38 3.55 2.42 27.78
C LEU A 38 3.06 3.73 28.38
N ARG A 39 2.27 3.67 29.46
CA ARG A 39 1.74 4.88 30.11
C ARG A 39 2.82 5.79 30.69
N LYS A 40 3.94 5.23 31.19
CA LYS A 40 5.10 6.02 31.60
C LYS A 40 5.64 6.87 30.45
N GLN A 41 5.79 6.27 29.27
CA GLN A 41 6.28 6.97 28.08
C GLN A 41 5.35 8.11 27.67
N PHE A 42 4.03 7.88 27.69
CA PHE A 42 3.03 8.91 27.35
C PHE A 42 3.05 10.11 28.32
N ARG A 43 3.41 9.90 29.59
CA ARG A 43 3.61 10.97 30.57
C ARG A 43 4.95 11.72 30.46
N GLY A 44 5.77 11.42 29.45
CA GLY A 44 7.06 12.07 29.26
C GLY A 44 8.26 11.31 29.84
N GLU A 45 8.05 10.18 30.51
CA GLU A 45 9.12 9.43 31.17
C GLU A 45 9.92 8.60 30.14
N ASN A 46 11.25 8.56 30.26
CA ASN A 46 12.08 7.65 29.49
C ASN A 46 12.16 6.30 30.21
N LEU A 47 12.22 5.19 29.45
CA LEU A 47 12.35 3.86 30.03
C LEU A 47 13.82 3.55 30.33
N ASP A 48 14.09 3.11 31.56
CA ASP A 48 15.37 2.57 32.01
C ASP A 48 15.10 1.38 32.96
N PRO A 49 15.51 0.14 32.60
CA PRO A 49 16.16 -0.23 31.35
C PRO A 49 15.24 -0.12 30.13
N ILE A 50 15.85 0.04 28.95
CA ILE A 50 15.13 -0.01 27.67
C ILE A 50 14.64 -1.45 27.42
N PRO A 51 13.36 -1.66 27.06
CA PRO A 51 12.85 -2.99 26.75
C PRO A 51 13.62 -3.69 25.63
N SER A 52 13.82 -4.99 25.76
CA SER A 52 14.34 -5.84 24.69
C SER A 52 13.32 -5.99 23.56
N VAL A 53 13.76 -6.39 22.36
CA VAL A 53 12.88 -6.56 21.19
C VAL A 53 11.77 -7.59 21.46
N THR A 54 12.04 -8.61 22.27
CA THR A 54 11.07 -9.65 22.65
C THR A 54 9.97 -9.15 23.57
N GLU A 55 10.14 -7.98 24.19
CA GLU A 55 9.14 -7.34 25.06
C GLU A 55 8.26 -6.33 24.29
N LEU A 56 8.50 -6.17 22.99
CA LEU A 56 7.71 -5.31 22.10
C LEU A 56 6.54 -6.08 21.50
N TYR A 57 5.48 -5.36 21.13
CA TYR A 57 4.35 -5.91 20.39
C TYR A 57 4.82 -6.48 19.04
N ASN A 58 4.48 -7.76 18.80
CA ASN A 58 4.65 -8.44 17.52
C ASN A 58 3.32 -8.48 16.75
N HIS A 59 3.39 -8.73 15.44
CA HIS A 59 2.25 -8.92 14.54
C HIS A 59 1.21 -7.79 14.62
N VAL A 60 1.71 -6.55 14.68
CA VAL A 60 0.85 -5.36 14.72
C VAL A 60 0.27 -5.13 13.32
N SER A 61 -1.02 -5.41 13.17
CA SER A 61 -1.72 -5.21 11.90
C SER A 61 -2.01 -3.74 11.59
N THR A 62 -2.32 -3.42 10.34
CA THR A 62 -2.79 -2.08 9.97
C THR A 62 -4.07 -1.68 10.69
N ASP A 63 -4.94 -2.62 11.09
CA ASP A 63 -6.10 -2.36 11.95
C ASP A 63 -5.73 -2.00 13.39
N ALA A 64 -4.66 -2.59 13.91
CA ALA A 64 -4.13 -2.21 15.22
C ALA A 64 -3.51 -0.80 15.17
N ILE A 65 -2.81 -0.45 14.07
CA ILE A 65 -2.26 0.89 13.84
C ILE A 65 -3.38 1.93 13.72
N ILE A 66 -4.38 1.68 12.87
CA ILE A 66 -5.52 2.57 12.65
C ILE A 66 -6.75 1.77 12.20
N LYS A 67 -7.88 1.93 12.90
CA LYS A 67 -9.06 1.11 12.64
C LYS A 67 -9.78 1.58 11.38
N ALA A 68 -10.16 0.67 10.49
CA ALA A 68 -10.87 1.03 9.25
C ALA A 68 -12.15 1.87 9.52
N ASN A 69 -12.95 1.42 10.48
CA ASN A 69 -14.12 2.14 10.97
C ASN A 69 -14.01 2.35 12.49
N PRO A 70 -14.10 3.59 13.01
CA PRO A 70 -14.40 4.84 12.30
C PRO A 70 -13.19 5.68 11.85
N ASP A 71 -11.95 5.23 12.08
CA ASP A 71 -10.81 6.17 12.04
C ASP A 71 -10.40 6.57 10.63
N CYS A 72 -10.60 5.68 9.64
CA CYS A 72 -10.28 5.99 8.25
C CYS A 72 -11.36 6.83 7.54
N TYR A 73 -12.31 7.42 8.28
CA TYR A 73 -13.21 8.45 7.75
C TYR A 73 -12.55 9.84 7.70
N TYR A 74 -11.33 9.96 8.22
CA TYR A 74 -10.57 11.20 8.29
C TYR A 74 -9.28 11.08 7.48
N TYR A 75 -8.81 12.22 6.95
CA TYR A 75 -7.60 12.31 6.15
C TYR A 75 -6.85 13.64 6.39
N ASP A 76 -7.11 14.23 7.55
CA ASP A 76 -6.49 15.44 8.04
C ASP A 76 -5.69 15.15 9.32
N ASP A 77 -5.27 16.22 9.98
CA ASP A 77 -4.43 16.21 11.17
C ASP A 77 -5.03 15.44 12.36
N ARG A 78 -6.35 15.14 12.35
CA ARG A 78 -7.01 14.30 13.37
C ARG A 78 -6.49 12.87 13.36
N LEU A 79 -6.03 12.35 12.22
CA LEU A 79 -5.45 11.00 12.16
C LEU A 79 -4.31 10.79 13.16
N GLY A 80 -3.51 11.85 13.41
CA GLY A 80 -2.42 11.80 14.37
C GLY A 80 -2.85 11.58 15.81
N THR A 81 -4.12 11.83 16.15
CA THR A 81 -4.64 11.57 17.50
C THR A 81 -5.22 10.16 17.65
N LEU A 82 -5.48 9.44 16.54
CA LEU A 82 -6.17 8.15 16.57
C LEU A 82 -5.22 6.94 16.51
N LEU A 83 -3.92 7.19 16.36
CA LEU A 83 -2.89 6.17 16.20
C LEU A 83 -2.87 5.16 17.37
N LEU A 84 -2.90 3.87 17.03
CA LEU A 84 -2.74 2.72 17.94
C LEU A 84 -3.79 2.60 19.06
N ARG A 85 -4.90 3.35 19.00
CA ARG A 85 -5.98 3.27 20.02
C ARG A 85 -6.68 1.91 20.11
N SER A 86 -6.54 1.07 19.08
CA SER A 86 -7.10 -0.29 19.02
C SER A 86 -6.08 -1.37 19.40
N LEU A 87 -4.83 -0.99 19.70
CA LEU A 87 -3.78 -1.92 20.09
C LEU A 87 -4.20 -2.72 21.33
N GLY A 88 -3.95 -4.03 21.31
CA GLY A 88 -4.27 -4.92 22.43
C GLY A 88 -5.77 -5.05 22.75
N GLY A 89 -6.66 -4.70 21.82
CA GLY A 89 -8.11 -4.66 22.05
C GLY A 89 -8.65 -3.28 22.47
N GLY A 90 -7.77 -2.28 22.60
CA GLY A 90 -8.09 -0.88 22.89
C GLY A 90 -8.04 -0.52 24.38
N GLY A 91 -8.09 0.80 24.66
CA GLY A 91 -8.05 1.35 26.03
C GLY A 91 -6.67 1.44 26.69
N ILE A 92 -5.60 1.13 25.93
CA ILE A 92 -4.21 1.30 26.37
C ILE A 92 -3.66 2.64 25.92
N VAL A 93 -3.93 3.00 24.66
CA VAL A 93 -3.51 4.26 24.03
C VAL A 93 -4.74 5.14 23.86
N GLU A 94 -4.78 6.26 24.57
CA GLU A 94 -5.86 7.24 24.46
C GLU A 94 -5.60 8.22 23.30
N PRO A 95 -6.66 8.85 22.75
CA PRO A 95 -6.49 9.79 21.66
C PRO A 95 -5.50 10.91 21.97
N GLY A 96 -4.45 11.01 21.17
CA GLY A 96 -3.41 12.03 21.30
C GLY A 96 -2.23 11.66 22.21
N ASP A 97 -2.24 10.53 22.92
CA ASP A 97 -1.13 10.10 23.79
C ASP A 97 0.21 10.09 23.06
N ILE A 98 0.23 9.52 21.85
CA ILE A 98 1.45 9.43 21.04
C ILE A 98 1.83 10.81 20.48
N ARG A 99 0.87 11.53 19.90
CA ARG A 99 1.12 12.86 19.32
C ARG A 99 1.67 13.85 20.36
N ASN A 100 1.04 13.90 21.53
CA ASN A 100 1.40 14.82 22.61
C ASN A 100 2.69 14.38 23.34
N GLY A 101 3.04 13.09 23.26
CA GLY A 101 4.29 12.57 23.84
C GLY A 101 5.56 13.03 23.12
N GLY A 102 5.43 13.72 21.98
CA GLY A 102 6.57 14.29 21.24
C GLY A 102 7.47 13.23 20.61
N PHE A 103 6.91 12.07 20.26
CA PHE A 103 7.68 10.97 19.68
C PHE A 103 8.01 11.24 18.21
N GLY A 104 9.24 10.93 17.81
CA GLY A 104 9.69 10.95 16.41
C GLY A 104 10.02 9.57 15.86
N MET A 105 10.18 8.59 16.75
CA MET A 105 10.55 7.23 16.42
C MET A 105 9.67 6.24 17.17
N LEU A 106 9.25 5.17 16.50
CA LEU A 106 8.53 4.04 17.09
C LEU A 106 9.34 2.75 16.99
N PHE A 107 9.43 1.98 18.07
CA PHE A 107 10.02 0.64 18.12
C PHE A 107 8.92 -0.41 18.29
N ALA A 108 8.83 -1.35 17.35
CA ALA A 108 7.98 -2.52 17.42
C ALA A 108 8.79 -3.83 17.27
N GLY A 109 8.14 -4.96 17.54
CA GLY A 109 8.71 -6.30 17.38
C GLY A 109 8.67 -6.78 15.94
N GLU A 110 8.50 -8.09 15.74
CA GLU A 110 8.33 -8.72 14.44
C GLU A 110 6.93 -8.48 13.86
N GLY A 111 6.77 -8.46 12.53
CA GLY A 111 5.46 -8.43 11.88
C GLY A 111 4.75 -7.08 11.96
N TRP A 112 5.45 -5.97 11.73
CA TRP A 112 4.84 -4.63 11.75
C TRP A 112 4.09 -4.30 10.45
N GLY A 113 2.86 -3.78 10.58
CA GLY A 113 2.05 -3.28 9.47
C GLY A 113 1.40 -4.38 8.64
N GLU A 114 1.10 -5.53 9.24
CA GLU A 114 0.49 -6.68 8.53
C GLU A 114 -0.97 -6.42 8.14
N GLY A 115 -1.44 -7.08 7.07
CA GLY A 115 -2.82 -7.02 6.63
C GLY A 115 -3.05 -6.07 5.46
N SER A 116 -4.09 -5.23 5.56
CA SER A 116 -4.60 -4.40 4.45
C SER A 116 -3.57 -3.38 3.95
N SER A 117 -3.63 -3.04 2.65
CA SER A 117 -2.77 -2.07 1.96
C SER A 117 -3.03 -0.59 2.36
N ARG A 118 -3.96 -0.34 3.28
CA ARG A 118 -4.37 1.01 3.73
C ARG A 118 -3.18 1.89 4.11
N GLU A 119 -2.89 2.86 3.26
CA GLU A 119 -1.82 3.84 3.48
C GLU A 119 -2.13 4.82 4.62
N VAL A 120 -3.40 4.95 5.01
CA VAL A 120 -3.82 5.73 6.18
C VAL A 120 -3.07 5.33 7.46
N ALA A 121 -2.62 4.07 7.58
CA ALA A 121 -1.78 3.62 8.68
C ALA A 121 -0.41 4.33 8.72
N ALA A 122 0.21 4.57 7.56
CA ALA A 122 1.45 5.34 7.46
C ALA A 122 1.20 6.84 7.72
N LEU A 123 0.09 7.38 7.22
CA LEU A 123 -0.28 8.78 7.44
C LEU A 123 -0.56 9.08 8.91
N ALA A 124 -1.24 8.18 9.63
CA ALA A 124 -1.51 8.34 11.06
C ALA A 124 -0.21 8.42 11.88
N LEU A 125 0.82 7.65 11.51
CA LEU A 125 2.15 7.76 12.11
C LEU A 125 2.75 9.15 11.86
N LEU A 126 2.73 9.61 10.61
CA LEU A 126 3.29 10.90 10.24
C LEU A 126 2.58 12.07 10.94
N TYR A 127 1.24 12.08 10.96
CA TYR A 127 0.44 13.09 11.66
C TYR A 127 0.59 13.03 13.19
N ALA A 128 0.96 11.88 13.75
CA ALA A 128 1.32 11.75 15.16
C ALA A 128 2.76 12.23 15.46
N GLY A 129 3.52 12.65 14.44
CA GLY A 129 4.90 13.11 14.57
C GLY A 129 5.94 12.00 14.42
N ILE A 130 5.56 10.75 14.12
CA ILE A 130 6.52 9.67 13.90
C ILE A 130 7.08 9.78 12.48
N GLY A 131 8.40 9.90 12.34
CA GLY A 131 9.09 9.90 11.05
C GLY A 131 9.97 8.66 10.84
N ILE A 132 10.34 7.96 11.91
CA ILE A 132 11.15 6.74 11.89
C ILE A 132 10.35 5.60 12.52
N VAL A 133 10.33 4.44 11.86
CA VAL A 133 9.77 3.21 12.43
C VAL A 133 10.86 2.16 12.45
N TYR A 134 11.17 1.63 13.62
CA TYR A 134 11.93 0.41 13.78
C TYR A 134 11.00 -0.77 14.02
N ALA A 135 11.23 -1.86 13.29
CA ALA A 135 10.64 -3.17 13.58
C ALA A 135 11.59 -4.28 13.14
N ALA A 136 11.59 -5.42 13.85
CA ALA A 136 12.43 -6.56 13.49
C ALA A 136 12.07 -7.11 12.10
N SER A 137 10.79 -7.04 11.73
CA SER A 137 10.32 -7.27 10.36
C SER A 137 9.08 -6.42 10.08
N MET A 138 8.90 -6.03 8.81
CA MET A 138 7.77 -5.23 8.35
C MET A 138 7.09 -5.86 7.14
N ALA A 139 5.78 -5.72 7.04
CA ALA A 139 5.04 -6.08 5.85
C ALA A 139 5.53 -5.23 4.64
N PRO A 140 5.84 -5.85 3.48
CA PRO A 140 6.43 -5.13 2.34
C PRO A 140 5.62 -3.92 1.86
N ILE A 141 4.29 -4.05 1.80
CA ILE A 141 3.39 -2.96 1.35
C ILE A 141 3.44 -1.79 2.33
N HIS A 142 3.31 -2.06 3.64
CA HIS A 142 3.36 -1.00 4.65
C HIS A 142 4.74 -0.32 4.67
N ARG A 143 5.83 -1.08 4.53
CA ARG A 143 7.18 -0.52 4.40
C ARG A 143 7.30 0.42 3.20
N GLN A 144 6.71 0.05 2.05
CA GLN A 144 6.70 0.91 0.87
C GLN A 144 5.88 2.19 1.12
N ASN A 145 4.73 2.08 1.78
CA ASN A 145 3.91 3.24 2.17
C ASN A 145 4.70 4.22 3.07
N LEU A 146 5.50 3.72 4.02
CA LEU A 146 6.39 4.58 4.83
C LEU A 146 7.37 5.36 3.93
N ILE A 147 8.05 4.68 3.01
CA ILE A 147 9.02 5.31 2.08
C ILE A 147 8.33 6.31 1.15
N ASN A 148 7.16 5.96 0.61
CA ASN A 148 6.39 6.81 -0.30
C ASN A 148 6.00 8.14 0.37
N ASN A 149 5.72 8.12 1.68
CA ASN A 149 5.43 9.31 2.48
C ASN A 149 6.67 10.00 3.06
N GLY A 150 7.88 9.59 2.66
CA GLY A 150 9.13 10.21 3.10
C GLY A 150 9.58 9.83 4.51
N MET A 151 8.98 8.79 5.10
CA MET A 151 9.36 8.22 6.40
C MET A 151 10.48 7.18 6.24
N PHE A 152 11.10 6.81 7.36
CA PHE A 152 12.30 5.97 7.38
C PHE A 152 12.05 4.64 8.11
N PRO A 153 11.72 3.56 7.39
CA PRO A 153 11.66 2.22 7.98
C PRO A 153 13.06 1.67 8.25
N VAL A 154 13.27 1.13 9.45
CA VAL A 154 14.55 0.59 9.93
C VAL A 154 14.32 -0.83 10.46
N SER A 155 15.15 -1.78 10.02
CA SER A 155 15.12 -3.17 10.53
C SER A 155 16.42 -3.60 11.20
N ASP A 156 17.47 -2.78 11.11
CA ASP A 156 18.73 -3.02 11.83
C ASP A 156 18.63 -2.45 13.24
N LEU A 157 18.75 -3.31 14.26
CA LEU A 157 18.59 -2.93 15.67
C LEU A 157 19.69 -1.97 16.14
N LEU A 158 20.93 -2.14 15.66
CA LEU A 158 22.03 -1.28 16.06
C LEU A 158 21.81 0.13 15.52
N LEU A 159 21.40 0.24 14.25
CA LEU A 159 21.05 1.49 13.61
C LEU A 159 19.84 2.15 14.29
N GLY A 160 18.83 1.36 14.64
CA GLY A 160 17.68 1.83 15.40
C GLY A 160 18.10 2.43 16.74
N ARG A 161 18.98 1.76 17.50
CA ARG A 161 19.50 2.26 18.79
C ARG A 161 20.31 3.54 18.65
N ARG A 162 21.14 3.66 17.62
CA ARG A 162 21.90 4.89 17.29
C ARG A 162 20.95 6.07 17.04
N LEU A 163 19.92 5.87 16.22
CA LEU A 163 18.89 6.88 15.97
C LEU A 163 18.13 7.27 17.26
N ALA A 164 17.81 6.29 18.11
CA ALA A 164 17.05 6.50 19.34
C ALA A 164 17.77 7.40 20.35
N VAL A 165 19.11 7.42 20.34
CA VAL A 165 19.93 8.33 21.16
C VAL A 165 20.24 9.66 20.48
N GLY A 166 19.59 9.96 19.35
CA GLY A 166 19.73 11.23 18.64
C GLY A 166 20.97 11.33 17.73
N GLU A 167 21.61 10.20 17.39
CA GLU A 167 22.71 10.21 16.43
C GLU A 167 22.22 10.62 15.04
N ARG A 168 23.00 11.46 14.34
CA ARG A 168 22.77 11.76 12.93
C ARG A 168 23.28 10.64 12.06
N VAL A 169 22.40 10.06 11.23
CA VAL A 169 22.71 8.90 10.39
C VAL A 169 22.57 9.26 8.92
N ARG A 170 23.55 8.86 8.09
CA ARG A 170 23.51 9.07 6.64
C ARG A 170 22.42 8.22 6.00
N LEU A 171 21.76 8.75 4.96
CA LEU A 171 20.73 8.02 4.22
C LEU A 171 21.28 6.71 3.62
N GLU A 172 22.52 6.74 3.13
CA GLU A 172 23.19 5.55 2.57
C GLU A 172 23.28 4.39 3.57
N GLU A 173 23.50 4.67 4.86
CA GLU A 173 23.51 3.64 5.91
C GLU A 173 22.10 3.08 6.16
N LEU A 174 21.08 3.95 6.15
CA LEU A 174 19.68 3.56 6.37
C LEU A 174 19.11 2.70 5.25
N THR A 175 19.57 2.98 4.03
CA THR A 175 18.99 2.42 2.81
C THR A 175 19.78 1.24 2.25
N VAL A 176 20.78 0.72 2.96
CA VAL A 176 21.47 -0.53 2.61
C VAL A 176 20.51 -1.68 2.29
N PRO A 177 19.43 -1.96 3.06
CA PRO A 177 18.51 -3.05 2.76
C PRO A 177 17.48 -2.72 1.67
N PHE A 178 17.52 -1.51 1.09
CA PHE A 178 16.54 -1.03 0.12
C PHE A 178 16.98 -1.48 -1.27
N ASP A 179 16.00 -1.73 -2.16
CA ASP A 179 16.29 -1.81 -3.59
C ASP A 179 16.62 -0.42 -4.15
N GLU A 180 17.21 -0.39 -5.35
CA GLU A 180 17.69 0.84 -5.98
C GLU A 180 16.59 1.89 -6.23
N LEU A 181 15.36 1.46 -6.53
CA LEU A 181 14.25 2.39 -6.73
C LEU A 181 13.82 3.00 -5.39
N SER A 182 13.67 2.16 -4.35
CA SER A 182 13.38 2.62 -2.99
C SER A 182 14.45 3.57 -2.45
N LYS A 183 15.74 3.34 -2.74
CA LYS A 183 16.84 4.25 -2.37
C LYS A 183 16.66 5.63 -3.00
N ARG A 184 16.35 5.67 -4.30
CA ARG A 184 16.11 6.93 -5.02
C ARG A 184 14.90 7.67 -4.46
N ILE A 185 13.78 6.97 -4.25
CA ILE A 185 12.57 7.57 -3.64
C ILE A 185 12.88 8.16 -2.26
N ALA A 186 13.61 7.43 -1.41
CA ALA A 186 14.03 7.92 -0.10
C ALA A 186 14.98 9.13 -0.22
N GLY A 187 15.83 9.17 -1.24
CA GLY A 187 16.71 10.30 -1.56
C GLY A 187 15.96 11.59 -1.88
N TYR A 188 14.84 11.54 -2.59
CA TYR A 188 13.96 12.71 -2.77
C TYR A 188 13.05 12.96 -1.54
N GLY A 189 13.06 12.04 -0.59
CA GLY A 189 12.28 12.10 0.63
C GLY A 189 10.78 11.89 0.39
N GLY A 190 10.42 10.98 -0.51
CA GLY A 190 9.05 10.57 -0.80
C GLY A 190 8.75 10.41 -2.29
N LEU A 191 7.70 9.65 -2.61
CA LEU A 191 7.36 9.27 -3.98
C LEU A 191 6.94 10.48 -4.83
N PHE A 192 6.14 11.41 -4.29
CA PHE A 192 5.72 12.59 -5.05
C PHE A 192 6.89 13.47 -5.50
N ARG A 193 7.86 13.74 -4.61
CA ARG A 193 9.03 14.54 -4.94
C ARG A 193 9.90 13.86 -5.99
N PHE A 194 10.04 12.53 -5.88
CA PHE A 194 10.72 11.72 -6.88
C PHE A 194 10.02 11.78 -8.25
N MET A 195 8.70 11.60 -8.29
CA MET A 195 7.93 11.67 -9.54
C MET A 195 7.91 13.06 -10.15
N GLU A 196 7.87 14.12 -9.33
CA GLU A 196 7.95 15.51 -9.78
C GLU A 196 9.33 15.81 -10.40
N ALA A 197 10.42 15.43 -9.72
CA ALA A 197 11.78 15.57 -10.24
C ALA A 197 11.96 14.83 -11.57
N ARG A 198 11.41 13.62 -11.68
CA ARG A 198 11.37 12.84 -12.91
C ARG A 198 10.59 13.56 -14.02
N SER A 199 9.40 14.08 -13.73
CA SER A 199 8.59 14.81 -14.72
C SER A 199 9.28 16.07 -15.26
N ARG A 200 10.20 16.65 -14.47
CA ARG A 200 11.06 17.79 -14.85
C ARG A 200 12.38 17.39 -15.51
N GLY A 201 12.64 16.10 -15.71
CA GLY A 201 13.88 15.58 -16.30
C GLY A 201 15.11 15.62 -15.38
N GLN A 202 14.93 15.87 -14.08
CA GLN A 202 16.01 15.86 -13.09
C GLN A 202 16.40 14.43 -12.69
N GLU A 203 15.45 13.50 -12.80
CA GLU A 203 15.66 12.08 -12.60
C GLU A 203 15.45 11.32 -13.90
N THR A 204 16.43 10.52 -14.32
CA THR A 204 16.40 9.84 -15.62
C THR A 204 15.82 8.43 -15.54
N ASP A 205 15.07 8.08 -16.58
CA ASP A 205 14.57 6.72 -16.79
C ASP A 205 15.70 5.80 -17.23
N ARG A 206 15.99 4.81 -16.38
CA ARG A 206 16.90 3.71 -16.70
C ARG A 206 16.09 2.60 -17.37
N ALA A 207 16.40 2.33 -18.63
CA ALA A 207 15.82 1.20 -19.34
C ALA A 207 16.32 -0.11 -18.73
N ILE A 208 15.44 -1.10 -18.64
CA ILE A 208 15.79 -2.45 -18.17
C ILE A 208 16.57 -3.15 -19.28
N ASP A 209 17.82 -3.51 -18.97
CA ASP A 209 18.77 -4.15 -19.88
C ASP A 209 18.93 -5.66 -19.58
N THR A 210 17.79 -6.33 -19.39
CA THR A 210 17.78 -7.78 -19.16
C THR A 210 17.89 -8.49 -20.51
N PRO A 211 18.89 -9.38 -20.72
CA PRO A 211 19.05 -10.11 -21.98
C PRO A 211 17.84 -11.00 -22.33
N PRO A 212 17.66 -11.36 -23.61
CA PRO A 212 16.58 -12.24 -24.04
C PRO A 212 16.49 -13.54 -23.22
N ARG A 213 15.29 -13.84 -22.70
CA ARG A 213 15.01 -15.05 -21.91
C ARG A 213 13.52 -15.43 -21.98
N PRO A 214 13.16 -16.69 -21.65
CA PRO A 214 11.77 -17.06 -21.39
C PRO A 214 11.18 -16.25 -20.23
N MET A 215 9.91 -15.87 -20.37
CA MET A 215 9.19 -15.05 -19.40
C MET A 215 7.85 -15.67 -19.01
N THR A 216 7.47 -15.50 -17.74
CA THR A 216 6.11 -15.78 -17.21
C THR A 216 5.08 -14.84 -17.82
N ILE A 217 3.80 -15.05 -17.56
CA ILE A 217 2.74 -14.18 -18.08
C ILE A 217 2.91 -12.76 -17.51
N ALA A 218 3.11 -12.66 -16.19
CA ALA A 218 3.34 -11.38 -15.52
C ALA A 218 4.61 -10.66 -16.02
N GLU A 219 5.71 -11.39 -16.24
CA GLU A 219 6.93 -10.82 -16.82
C GLU A 219 6.70 -10.29 -18.25
N LYS A 220 5.91 -10.99 -19.09
CA LYS A 220 5.56 -10.52 -20.44
C LYS A 220 4.71 -9.25 -20.41
N ILE A 221 3.72 -9.19 -19.52
CA ILE A 221 2.90 -7.99 -19.32
C ILE A 221 3.81 -6.84 -18.90
N LEU A 222 4.65 -7.01 -17.89
CA LEU A 222 5.56 -5.95 -17.43
C LEU A 222 6.58 -5.53 -18.50
N ALA A 223 7.12 -6.46 -19.30
CA ALA A 223 8.04 -6.11 -20.37
C ALA A 223 7.43 -5.18 -21.43
N ARG A 224 6.10 -5.26 -21.63
CA ARG A 224 5.34 -4.36 -22.51
C ARG A 224 5.03 -3.00 -21.85
N HIS A 225 4.89 -2.97 -20.53
CA HIS A 225 4.48 -1.77 -19.77
C HIS A 225 5.65 -1.05 -19.09
N MET A 226 6.88 -1.54 -19.25
CA MET A 226 8.09 -0.94 -18.73
C MET A 226 9.07 -0.63 -19.85
N LYS A 227 9.92 0.37 -19.64
CA LYS A 227 10.99 0.71 -20.59
C LYS A 227 12.07 -0.37 -20.59
N THR A 228 12.15 -1.16 -21.65
CA THR A 228 13.11 -2.26 -21.81
C THR A 228 14.00 -2.05 -23.05
N VAL A 229 15.25 -2.53 -23.00
CA VAL A 229 16.16 -2.52 -24.15
C VAL A 229 15.86 -3.68 -25.10
N HIS A 230 15.57 -4.86 -24.54
CA HIS A 230 15.44 -6.11 -25.30
C HIS A 230 14.01 -6.67 -25.34
N GLY A 231 13.02 -5.93 -24.84
CA GLY A 231 11.65 -6.46 -24.70
C GLY A 231 11.54 -7.56 -23.65
N THR A 232 12.51 -7.65 -22.73
CA THR A 232 12.59 -8.69 -21.71
C THR A 232 12.89 -8.12 -20.34
N VAL A 233 12.35 -8.78 -19.32
CA VAL A 233 12.55 -8.47 -17.92
C VAL A 233 12.83 -9.75 -17.12
N ARG A 234 13.31 -9.60 -15.89
CA ARG A 234 13.44 -10.66 -14.89
C ARG A 234 13.00 -10.15 -13.51
N PRO A 235 12.72 -11.05 -12.56
CA PRO A 235 12.39 -10.62 -11.21
C PRO A 235 13.55 -9.80 -10.65
N VAL A 236 13.22 -8.80 -9.82
CA VAL A 236 14.13 -7.75 -9.29
C VAL A 236 14.43 -6.58 -10.22
N ASP A 237 14.18 -6.67 -11.52
CA ASP A 237 14.22 -5.48 -12.36
C ASP A 237 13.20 -4.46 -11.84
N SER A 238 13.53 -3.17 -11.95
CA SER A 238 12.73 -2.07 -11.42
C SER A 238 12.70 -0.91 -12.39
N GLY A 239 11.64 -0.13 -12.33
CA GLY A 239 11.39 0.98 -13.25
C GLY A 239 9.99 1.55 -13.05
N PHE A 240 9.44 2.10 -14.13
CA PHE A 240 8.08 2.65 -14.14
C PHE A 240 7.17 1.74 -14.95
N ILE A 241 6.02 1.44 -14.38
CA ILE A 241 4.99 0.60 -14.98
C ILE A 241 3.91 1.54 -15.51
N GLN A 242 3.73 1.55 -16.82
CA GLN A 242 2.58 2.18 -17.46
C GLN A 242 1.30 1.45 -17.04
N VAL A 243 0.29 2.20 -16.61
CA VAL A 243 -0.97 1.66 -16.10
C VAL A 243 -2.07 1.88 -17.13
N ASP A 244 -2.79 0.82 -17.50
CA ASP A 244 -3.88 0.91 -18.47
C ASP A 244 -5.16 1.44 -17.82
N ALA A 245 -5.46 1.01 -16.59
CA ALA A 245 -6.59 1.50 -15.81
C ALA A 245 -6.23 1.64 -14.33
N GLY A 246 -6.57 2.78 -13.74
CA GLY A 246 -6.39 3.06 -12.33
C GLY A 246 -7.74 3.25 -11.63
N PHE A 247 -7.90 2.76 -10.40
CA PHE A 247 -9.10 3.09 -9.64
C PHE A 247 -8.91 3.34 -8.14
N SER A 248 -9.84 4.11 -7.60
CA SER A 248 -9.95 4.35 -6.16
C SER A 248 -11.40 4.20 -5.69
N HIS A 249 -11.61 4.17 -4.39
CA HIS A 249 -12.96 4.09 -3.81
C HIS A 249 -13.18 5.21 -2.78
N ASP A 250 -14.38 5.28 -2.23
CA ASP A 250 -14.82 6.34 -1.32
C ASP A 250 -13.92 6.55 -0.08
N TYR A 251 -13.25 5.51 0.43
CA TYR A 251 -12.26 5.65 1.50
C TYR A 251 -10.95 6.34 1.09
N THR A 252 -10.59 6.34 -0.20
CA THR A 252 -9.21 6.60 -0.63
C THR A 252 -9.10 7.76 -1.61
N THR A 253 -10.17 8.04 -2.35
CA THR A 253 -10.18 9.05 -3.42
C THR A 253 -9.93 10.46 -2.89
N ALA A 254 -10.73 10.92 -1.92
CA ALA A 254 -10.54 12.25 -1.32
C ALA A 254 -9.20 12.36 -0.55
N PRO A 255 -8.77 11.35 0.22
CA PRO A 255 -7.45 11.33 0.84
C PRO A 255 -6.29 11.42 -0.15
N ALA A 256 -6.31 10.67 -1.26
CA ALA A 256 -5.27 10.74 -2.28
C ALA A 256 -5.15 12.14 -2.91
N ALA A 257 -6.29 12.79 -3.17
CA ALA A 257 -6.28 14.18 -3.62
C ALA A 257 -5.71 15.15 -2.57
N ALA A 258 -6.01 14.92 -1.28
CA ALA A 258 -5.46 15.73 -0.18
C ALA A 258 -3.94 15.56 -0.04
N LEU A 259 -3.40 14.35 -0.31
CA LEU A 259 -1.97 14.09 -0.31
C LEU A 259 -1.24 14.89 -1.39
N ILE A 260 -1.80 15.00 -2.60
CA ILE A 260 -1.25 15.85 -3.66
C ILE A 260 -1.22 17.32 -3.20
N ARG A 261 -2.34 17.84 -2.65
CA ARG A 261 -2.41 19.22 -2.15
C ARG A 261 -1.37 19.49 -1.06
N SER A 262 -1.22 18.56 -0.11
CA SER A 262 -0.25 18.68 0.98
C SER A 262 1.20 18.64 0.48
N ALA A 263 1.51 17.71 -0.44
CA ALA A 263 2.88 17.50 -0.90
C ALA A 263 3.34 18.50 -1.97
N LEU A 264 2.44 18.90 -2.88
CA LEU A 264 2.76 19.72 -4.06
C LEU A 264 2.15 21.13 -4.00
N GLY A 265 1.28 21.43 -3.03
CA GLY A 265 0.68 22.77 -2.86
C GLY A 265 -0.33 23.15 -3.95
N ARG A 266 -0.85 22.18 -4.72
CA ARG A 266 -1.81 22.39 -5.81
C ARG A 266 -2.83 21.26 -5.90
N GLU A 267 -3.90 21.49 -6.66
CA GLU A 267 -4.89 20.44 -6.95
C GLU A 267 -4.30 19.32 -7.83
N PRO A 268 -4.89 18.10 -7.76
CA PRO A 268 -4.57 17.01 -8.66
C PRO A 268 -4.80 17.38 -10.12
N ASN A 269 -3.86 16.99 -10.96
CA ASN A 269 -3.91 17.07 -12.41
C ASN A 269 -3.97 15.65 -12.97
N VAL A 270 -5.16 15.23 -13.41
CA VAL A 270 -5.37 13.88 -13.95
C VAL A 270 -5.06 13.89 -15.45
N LYS A 271 -3.95 13.26 -15.82
CA LYS A 271 -3.41 13.29 -17.19
C LYS A 271 -4.24 12.51 -18.19
N ASN A 272 -4.86 11.41 -17.78
CA ASN A 272 -5.75 10.59 -18.63
C ASN A 272 -7.01 10.19 -17.86
N PRO A 273 -8.02 11.06 -17.75
CA PRO A 273 -9.23 10.77 -16.96
C PRO A 273 -10.01 9.56 -17.48
N ASP A 274 -9.94 9.24 -18.77
CA ASP A 274 -10.64 8.12 -19.38
C ASP A 274 -10.17 6.74 -18.88
N SER A 275 -8.92 6.65 -18.40
CA SER A 275 -8.37 5.42 -17.80
C SER A 275 -8.57 5.34 -16.28
N ILE A 276 -9.23 6.33 -15.68
CA ILE A 276 -9.31 6.45 -14.23
C ILE A 276 -10.76 6.34 -13.77
N HIS A 277 -10.96 5.52 -12.74
CA HIS A 277 -12.29 5.19 -12.22
C HIS A 277 -12.38 5.41 -10.72
N THR A 278 -13.55 5.79 -10.24
CA THR A 278 -13.80 5.93 -8.81
C THR A 278 -15.17 5.41 -8.40
N PHE A 279 -15.20 4.67 -7.29
CA PHE A 279 -16.35 3.86 -6.86
C PHE A 279 -16.84 4.26 -5.45
N PRO A 280 -18.13 4.57 -5.24
CA PRO A 280 -18.70 4.87 -3.93
C PRO A 280 -19.30 3.62 -3.25
N ASP A 281 -18.67 2.45 -3.38
CA ASP A 281 -19.23 1.14 -3.02
C ASP A 281 -19.09 0.78 -1.53
N HIS A 282 -17.99 1.13 -0.86
CA HIS A 282 -17.74 0.65 0.50
C HIS A 282 -18.59 1.36 1.57
N LEU A 283 -18.98 2.61 1.33
CA LEU A 283 -19.74 3.43 2.28
C LEU A 283 -21.23 3.55 1.92
N THR A 284 -21.70 2.82 0.89
CA THR A 284 -23.10 2.85 0.46
C THR A 284 -24.09 2.51 1.56
N LEU A 285 -23.79 1.50 2.37
CA LEU A 285 -24.66 1.05 3.45
C LEU A 285 -24.20 1.51 4.85
N ALA A 286 -23.14 2.34 4.93
CA ALA A 286 -22.52 2.70 6.20
C ALA A 286 -23.49 3.40 7.15
N GLY A 287 -24.39 4.26 6.64
CA GLY A 287 -25.40 4.94 7.45
C GLY A 287 -26.49 4.05 8.02
N SER A 288 -26.60 2.80 7.54
CA SER A 288 -27.57 1.81 8.02
C SER A 288 -26.97 0.83 9.03
N LEU A 289 -25.66 0.92 9.31
CA LEU A 289 -25.01 0.05 10.28
C LEU A 289 -25.30 0.51 11.72
N PRO A 290 -25.50 -0.43 12.66
CA PRO A 290 -25.70 -0.08 14.06
C PRO A 290 -24.43 0.55 14.66
N GLY A 291 -24.61 1.55 15.53
CA GLY A 291 -23.51 2.15 16.30
C GLY A 291 -22.69 3.21 15.56
N VAL A 292 -23.09 3.64 14.37
CA VAL A 292 -22.42 4.73 13.64
C VAL A 292 -22.80 6.08 14.26
N THR A 293 -21.79 6.85 14.67
CA THR A 293 -21.98 8.15 15.30
C THR A 293 -22.29 9.25 14.29
N SER A 294 -22.90 10.36 14.74
CA SER A 294 -23.12 11.54 13.89
C SER A 294 -21.83 12.11 13.31
N GLU A 295 -20.72 12.00 14.04
CA GLU A 295 -19.39 12.41 13.60
C GLU A 295 -18.87 11.50 12.48
N ALA A 296 -18.99 10.18 12.64
CA ALA A 296 -18.65 9.22 11.59
C ALA A 296 -19.47 9.44 10.32
N LEU A 297 -20.78 9.71 10.46
CA LEU A 297 -21.64 10.07 9.32
C LEU A 297 -21.18 11.37 8.64
N ALA A 298 -20.64 12.34 9.38
CA ALA A 298 -20.07 13.56 8.80
C ALA A 298 -18.78 13.26 8.02
N GLY A 299 -17.89 12.42 8.56
CA GLY A 299 -16.68 11.97 7.84
C GLY A 299 -17.01 11.19 6.56
N ILE A 300 -17.99 10.29 6.62
CA ILE A 300 -18.48 9.56 5.43
C ILE A 300 -19.03 10.52 4.37
N ARG A 301 -19.80 11.53 4.77
CA ARG A 301 -20.30 12.56 3.84
C ARG A 301 -19.15 13.36 3.22
N ASP A 302 -18.15 13.75 4.01
CA ASP A 302 -17.00 14.51 3.51
C ASP A 302 -16.18 13.70 2.48
N LEU A 303 -15.91 12.43 2.75
CA LEU A 303 -15.25 11.52 1.81
C LEU A 303 -16.01 11.43 0.47
N ARG A 304 -17.33 11.23 0.54
CA ARG A 304 -18.20 11.10 -0.64
C ARG A 304 -18.29 12.38 -1.46
N GLU A 305 -18.46 13.53 -0.80
CA GLU A 305 -18.49 14.82 -1.49
C GLU A 305 -17.11 15.17 -2.07
N GLY A 306 -16.02 14.81 -1.37
CA GLY A 306 -14.66 14.93 -1.90
C GLY A 306 -14.43 14.09 -3.16
N GLN A 307 -14.91 12.84 -3.18
CA GLN A 307 -14.86 11.96 -4.36
C GLN A 307 -15.66 12.53 -5.53
N LYS A 308 -16.91 12.96 -5.31
CA LYS A 308 -17.76 13.59 -6.34
C LYS A 308 -17.14 14.86 -6.91
N ARG A 309 -16.60 15.71 -6.02
CA ARG A 309 -15.92 16.96 -6.42
C ARG A 309 -14.73 16.66 -7.32
N LEU A 310 -13.85 15.74 -6.90
CA LEU A 310 -12.68 15.35 -7.69
C LEU A 310 -13.11 14.83 -9.07
N ALA A 311 -14.08 13.92 -9.13
CA ALA A 311 -14.57 13.38 -10.41
C ALA A 311 -15.10 14.47 -11.34
N ARG A 312 -15.89 15.42 -10.81
CA ARG A 312 -16.42 16.54 -11.58
C ARG A 312 -15.32 17.49 -12.09
N GLU A 313 -14.32 17.75 -11.27
CA GLU A 313 -13.25 18.72 -11.59
C GLU A 313 -12.19 18.13 -12.54
N THR A 314 -11.97 16.82 -12.50
CA THR A 314 -10.91 16.15 -13.25
C THR A 314 -11.40 15.32 -14.44
N GLY A 315 -12.70 15.02 -14.49
CA GLY A 315 -13.30 14.16 -15.52
C GLY A 315 -13.15 12.65 -15.26
N ILE A 316 -12.58 12.24 -14.13
CA ILE A 316 -12.50 10.82 -13.73
C ILE A 316 -13.89 10.18 -13.75
N HIS A 317 -13.99 8.94 -14.24
CA HIS A 317 -15.25 8.20 -14.26
C HIS A 317 -15.77 7.90 -12.86
N PHE A 318 -16.90 8.50 -12.49
CA PHE A 318 -17.60 8.23 -11.25
C PHE A 318 -18.72 7.20 -11.44
N HIS A 319 -18.49 5.98 -10.95
CA HIS A 319 -19.39 4.84 -11.10
C HIS A 319 -20.51 4.86 -10.05
N ALA A 320 -21.43 5.82 -10.20
CA ALA A 320 -22.54 6.02 -9.29
C ALA A 320 -23.90 5.98 -9.99
N THR A 321 -24.91 5.49 -9.27
CA THR A 321 -26.32 5.58 -9.65
C THR A 321 -26.86 6.99 -9.43
N ALA A 322 -28.07 7.26 -9.94
CA ALA A 322 -28.73 8.56 -9.75
C ALA A 322 -28.94 8.95 -8.26
N SER A 323 -29.02 7.96 -7.36
CA SER A 323 -29.14 8.21 -5.91
C SER A 323 -27.78 8.45 -5.22
N GLY A 324 -26.68 8.38 -5.96
CA GLY A 324 -25.31 8.56 -5.45
C GLY A 324 -24.69 7.34 -4.79
N GLY A 325 -25.38 6.18 -4.82
CA GLY A 325 -24.79 4.88 -4.45
C GLY A 325 -23.97 4.30 -5.59
N SER A 326 -23.18 3.25 -5.33
CA SER A 326 -22.36 2.63 -6.39
C SER A 326 -23.20 1.87 -7.42
N THR A 327 -22.74 1.83 -8.67
CA THR A 327 -23.30 0.96 -9.72
C THR A 327 -22.99 -0.51 -9.49
N GLY A 328 -21.96 -0.82 -8.71
CA GLY A 328 -21.56 -2.17 -8.33
C GLY A 328 -20.36 -2.17 -7.39
N ILE A 329 -19.91 -3.35 -6.97
CA ILE A 329 -18.62 -3.48 -6.27
C ILE A 329 -17.51 -3.21 -7.29
N CYS A 330 -16.52 -2.39 -6.91
CA CYS A 330 -15.44 -1.93 -7.80
C CYS A 330 -14.82 -3.05 -8.64
N HIS A 331 -14.45 -4.17 -8.02
CA HIS A 331 -13.82 -5.31 -8.72
C HIS A 331 -14.74 -5.98 -9.74
N THR A 332 -16.05 -6.04 -9.47
CA THR A 332 -17.03 -6.59 -10.41
C THR A 332 -17.12 -5.68 -11.64
N VAL A 333 -17.29 -4.36 -11.43
CA VAL A 333 -17.37 -3.40 -12.54
C VAL A 333 -16.08 -3.37 -13.35
N ILE A 334 -14.92 -3.42 -12.68
CA ILE A 334 -13.62 -3.50 -13.34
C ILE A 334 -13.54 -4.73 -14.24
N ARG A 335 -13.88 -5.92 -13.74
CA ARG A 335 -13.84 -7.15 -14.56
C ARG A 335 -14.84 -7.14 -15.71
N GLU A 336 -16.06 -6.69 -15.46
CA GLU A 336 -17.16 -6.79 -16.44
C GLU A 336 -17.11 -5.74 -17.55
N GLN A 337 -16.48 -4.59 -17.30
CA GLN A 337 -16.66 -3.42 -18.17
C GLN A 337 -15.35 -2.74 -18.59
N ILE A 338 -14.25 -2.97 -17.89
CA ILE A 338 -13.02 -2.16 -18.04
C ILE A 338 -11.81 -3.03 -18.39
N ALA A 339 -11.63 -4.12 -17.67
CA ALA A 339 -10.43 -4.95 -17.74
C ALA A 339 -10.37 -5.77 -19.03
N LEU A 340 -9.22 -5.73 -19.69
CA LEU A 340 -8.92 -6.52 -20.88
C LEU A 340 -7.61 -7.31 -20.70
N PRO A 341 -7.47 -8.46 -21.37
CA PRO A 341 -6.29 -9.31 -21.20
C PRO A 341 -4.96 -8.61 -21.50
N GLY A 342 -3.99 -8.85 -20.64
CA GLY A 342 -2.64 -8.30 -20.77
C GLY A 342 -2.47 -6.86 -20.29
N GLN A 343 -3.50 -6.24 -19.70
CA GLN A 343 -3.41 -4.92 -19.09
C GLN A 343 -2.79 -4.95 -17.69
N VAL A 344 -2.27 -3.79 -17.27
CA VAL A 344 -1.92 -3.47 -15.89
C VAL A 344 -3.05 -2.64 -15.26
N ILE A 345 -3.67 -3.15 -14.20
CA ILE A 345 -4.80 -2.49 -13.52
C ILE A 345 -4.49 -2.32 -12.03
N LEU A 346 -4.35 -1.09 -11.57
CA LEU A 346 -3.97 -0.82 -10.18
C LEU A 346 -5.08 -0.07 -9.46
N GLY A 347 -5.39 -0.51 -8.24
CA GLY A 347 -6.51 0.01 -7.47
C GLY A 347 -6.14 0.24 -6.01
N THR A 348 -6.78 1.18 -5.34
CA THR A 348 -6.53 1.41 -3.90
C THR A 348 -7.16 0.36 -2.99
N ASP A 349 -7.63 -0.76 -3.54
CA ASP A 349 -8.21 -1.88 -2.82
C ASP A 349 -7.37 -3.15 -3.01
N SER A 350 -7.23 -3.94 -1.95
CA SER A 350 -6.38 -5.13 -1.93
C SER A 350 -6.85 -6.24 -2.88
N HIS A 351 -8.15 -6.31 -3.16
CA HIS A 351 -8.77 -7.33 -4.01
C HIS A 351 -8.77 -6.97 -5.50
N THR A 352 -8.06 -5.90 -5.88
CA THR A 352 -7.81 -5.54 -7.29
C THR A 352 -7.24 -6.72 -8.09
N CYS A 353 -6.54 -7.64 -7.43
CA CYS A 353 -6.09 -8.92 -7.98
C CYS A 353 -7.18 -9.79 -8.60
N SER A 354 -8.46 -9.51 -8.35
CA SER A 354 -9.57 -10.20 -8.98
C SER A 354 -9.60 -10.08 -10.51
N ALA A 355 -9.06 -8.99 -11.09
CA ALA A 355 -8.93 -8.87 -12.54
C ALA A 355 -7.87 -9.83 -13.14
N GLY A 356 -7.08 -10.50 -12.29
CA GLY A 356 -6.14 -11.55 -12.69
C GLY A 356 -6.78 -12.73 -13.41
N ALA A 357 -8.07 -13.01 -13.17
CA ALA A 357 -8.83 -14.00 -13.92
C ALA A 357 -9.00 -13.66 -15.41
N LEU A 358 -8.88 -12.38 -15.79
CA LEU A 358 -8.84 -11.92 -17.18
C LEU A 358 -7.42 -11.82 -17.72
N ASN A 359 -6.43 -12.44 -17.07
CA ASN A 359 -5.03 -12.33 -17.46
C ASN A 359 -4.51 -10.86 -17.38
N CYS A 360 -5.04 -10.08 -16.45
CA CYS A 360 -4.47 -8.76 -16.12
C CYS A 360 -3.40 -8.90 -15.04
N LEU A 361 -2.36 -8.05 -15.09
CA LEU A 361 -1.53 -7.82 -13.92
C LEU A 361 -2.21 -6.76 -13.04
N ALA A 362 -2.98 -7.22 -12.05
CA ALA A 362 -3.78 -6.33 -11.23
C ALA A 362 -3.47 -6.49 -9.74
N TYR A 363 -3.21 -5.41 -9.01
CA TYR A 363 -2.95 -5.48 -7.56
C TYR A 363 -3.26 -4.18 -6.83
N GLY A 364 -3.43 -4.30 -5.52
CA GLY A 364 -3.72 -3.19 -4.63
C GLY A 364 -2.51 -2.29 -4.40
N ILE A 365 -2.74 -0.98 -4.41
CA ILE A 365 -1.75 0.09 -4.18
C ILE A 365 -2.24 1.10 -3.14
N GLY A 366 -1.37 2.02 -2.71
CA GLY A 366 -1.69 3.11 -1.80
C GLY A 366 -2.33 4.35 -2.46
N ASN A 367 -2.73 5.31 -1.62
CA ASN A 367 -3.20 6.64 -2.00
C ASN A 367 -2.13 7.46 -2.74
N THR A 368 -0.86 7.39 -2.31
CA THR A 368 0.24 8.11 -2.96
C THR A 368 0.51 7.55 -4.35
N GLU A 369 0.41 6.22 -4.51
CA GLU A 369 0.62 5.55 -5.79
C GLU A 369 -0.52 5.85 -6.78
N ILE A 370 -1.79 5.80 -6.36
CA ILE A 370 -2.91 6.16 -7.26
C ILE A 370 -2.84 7.64 -7.66
N ALA A 371 -2.41 8.50 -6.75
CA ALA A 371 -2.16 9.91 -7.04
C ALA A 371 -1.02 10.10 -8.08
N CYS A 372 0.02 9.27 -8.03
CA CYS A 372 1.06 9.27 -9.07
C CYS A 372 0.51 8.79 -10.42
N ILE A 373 -0.38 7.79 -10.43
CA ILE A 373 -1.03 7.31 -11.65
C ILE A 373 -1.89 8.42 -12.25
N TRP A 374 -2.63 9.18 -11.44
CA TRP A 374 -3.38 10.35 -11.92
C TRP A 374 -2.48 11.36 -12.63
N GLU A 375 -1.33 11.71 -12.04
CA GLU A 375 -0.44 12.76 -12.56
C GLU A 375 0.43 12.29 -13.74
N HIS A 376 0.74 10.99 -13.81
CA HIS A 376 1.79 10.48 -14.71
C HIS A 376 1.36 9.31 -15.63
N ASN A 377 0.21 8.67 -15.37
CA ASN A 377 -0.24 7.41 -15.99
C ASN A 377 0.70 6.21 -15.75
N GLU A 378 1.59 6.32 -14.77
CA GLU A 378 2.58 5.29 -14.45
C GLU A 378 2.93 5.34 -12.97
N VAL A 379 3.47 4.24 -12.45
CA VAL A 379 3.92 4.13 -11.07
C VAL A 379 5.28 3.45 -10.99
N ALA A 380 6.06 3.83 -9.99
CA ALA A 380 7.30 3.16 -9.62
C ALA A 380 7.01 1.71 -9.20
N GLY A 381 7.74 0.74 -9.74
CA GLY A 381 7.49 -0.66 -9.45
C GLY A 381 8.65 -1.60 -9.79
N ARG A 382 8.45 -2.87 -9.44
CA ARG A 382 9.44 -3.94 -9.64
C ARG A 382 8.79 -5.17 -10.25
N VAL A 383 9.58 -5.92 -10.99
CA VAL A 383 9.16 -7.21 -11.52
C VAL A 383 9.14 -8.24 -10.38
N PRO A 384 7.97 -8.82 -10.04
CA PRO A 384 7.83 -9.77 -8.96
C PRO A 384 8.35 -11.15 -9.36
N ARG A 385 8.63 -11.99 -8.37
CA ARG A 385 8.80 -13.44 -8.60
C ARG A 385 7.43 -14.08 -8.79
N THR A 386 7.39 -15.18 -9.54
CA THR A 386 6.16 -15.96 -9.77
C THR A 386 6.25 -17.34 -9.11
N VAL A 387 5.15 -17.80 -8.54
CA VAL A 387 4.94 -19.19 -8.14
C VAL A 387 3.93 -19.81 -9.08
N ARG A 388 4.36 -20.81 -9.85
CA ARG A 388 3.47 -21.57 -10.73
C ARG A 388 2.65 -22.56 -9.92
N ILE A 389 1.33 -22.46 -10.03
CA ILE A 389 0.36 -23.37 -9.42
C ILE A 389 -0.25 -24.18 -10.55
N ARG A 390 0.14 -25.45 -10.65
CA ARG A 390 -0.34 -26.34 -11.71
C ARG A 390 -1.52 -27.17 -11.20
N LEU A 391 -2.73 -26.84 -11.64
CA LEU A 391 -3.96 -27.55 -11.31
C LEU A 391 -4.12 -28.77 -12.23
N THR A 392 -4.46 -29.92 -11.63
CA THR A 392 -4.61 -31.19 -12.35
C THR A 392 -5.75 -32.01 -11.79
N GLY A 393 -6.38 -32.83 -12.64
CA GLY A 393 -7.49 -33.69 -12.25
C GLY A 393 -8.81 -32.93 -12.19
N LYS A 394 -9.84 -33.60 -11.66
CA LYS A 394 -11.19 -33.04 -11.52
C LYS A 394 -11.48 -32.68 -10.08
N LEU A 395 -12.18 -31.58 -9.89
CA LEU A 395 -12.66 -31.18 -8.58
C LEU A 395 -13.79 -32.12 -8.13
N ARG A 396 -13.83 -32.49 -6.85
CA ARG A 396 -14.95 -33.27 -6.31
C ARG A 396 -16.21 -32.39 -6.30
N GLN A 397 -17.37 -33.00 -6.53
CA GLN A 397 -18.66 -32.27 -6.67
C GLN A 397 -19.01 -31.38 -5.45
N SER A 398 -18.49 -31.69 -4.27
CA SER A 398 -18.73 -30.90 -3.04
C SER A 398 -17.64 -29.85 -2.76
N CYS A 399 -16.71 -29.65 -3.69
CA CYS A 399 -15.65 -28.65 -3.59
C CYS A 399 -15.84 -27.59 -4.68
N THR A 400 -15.35 -26.39 -4.41
CA THR A 400 -15.38 -25.22 -5.30
C THR A 400 -14.00 -24.59 -5.40
N ALA A 401 -13.82 -23.61 -6.29
CA ALA A 401 -12.62 -22.76 -6.28
C ALA A 401 -12.29 -22.15 -4.91
N LYS A 402 -13.32 -21.86 -4.10
CA LYS A 402 -13.13 -21.33 -2.74
C LYS A 402 -12.34 -22.29 -1.86
N ASP A 403 -12.63 -23.58 -1.93
CA ASP A 403 -11.94 -24.60 -1.12
C ASP A 403 -10.47 -24.73 -1.54
N VAL A 404 -10.20 -24.63 -2.85
CA VAL A 404 -8.84 -24.66 -3.41
C VAL A 404 -8.02 -23.48 -2.91
N ILE A 405 -8.54 -22.25 -3.03
CA ILE A 405 -7.79 -21.07 -2.61
C ILE A 405 -7.66 -20.97 -1.09
N LEU A 406 -8.64 -21.45 -0.30
CA LEU A 406 -8.51 -21.55 1.15
C LEU A 406 -7.41 -22.54 1.56
N HIS A 407 -7.29 -23.66 0.85
CA HIS A 407 -6.19 -24.60 1.07
C HIS A 407 -4.82 -23.95 0.80
N LEU A 408 -4.71 -23.22 -0.32
CA LEU A 408 -3.49 -22.48 -0.67
C LEU A 408 -3.21 -21.35 0.31
N ALA A 409 -4.21 -20.60 0.76
CA ALA A 409 -4.05 -19.52 1.74
C ALA A 409 -3.50 -20.05 3.08
N ARG A 410 -4.01 -21.19 3.55
CA ARG A 410 -3.49 -21.86 4.76
C ARG A 410 -2.01 -22.21 4.61
N GLN A 411 -1.62 -22.78 3.46
CA GLN A 411 -0.22 -23.12 3.19
C GLN A 411 0.66 -21.87 3.00
N GLY A 412 0.14 -20.85 2.32
CA GLY A 412 0.81 -19.58 2.07
C GLY A 412 1.15 -18.85 3.35
N LYS A 413 0.18 -18.73 4.26
CA LYS A 413 0.36 -18.06 5.56
C LYS A 413 1.37 -18.78 6.45
N SER A 414 1.40 -20.12 6.45
CA SER A 414 2.34 -20.87 7.30
C SER A 414 3.77 -20.90 6.77
N THR A 415 3.96 -20.79 5.45
CA THR A 415 5.28 -20.98 4.80
C THR A 415 5.87 -19.70 4.20
N GLY A 416 5.06 -18.66 4.00
CA GLY A 416 5.44 -17.49 3.20
C GLY A 416 5.66 -17.79 1.71
N ALA A 417 5.17 -18.94 1.22
CA ALA A 417 5.43 -19.42 -0.14
C ALA A 417 5.04 -18.40 -1.20
N PHE A 418 3.91 -17.70 -1.02
CA PHE A 418 3.39 -16.73 -1.99
C PHE A 418 3.70 -15.28 -1.65
N THR A 419 4.29 -14.99 -0.47
CA THR A 419 4.48 -13.61 0.02
C THR A 419 5.18 -12.72 -1.00
N GLY A 420 4.46 -11.69 -1.48
CA GLY A 420 4.95 -10.71 -2.46
C GLY A 420 5.27 -11.27 -3.85
N LYS A 421 4.74 -12.45 -4.18
CA LYS A 421 4.92 -13.13 -5.48
C LYS A 421 3.61 -13.14 -6.26
N VAL A 422 3.69 -13.34 -7.58
CA VAL A 422 2.52 -13.62 -8.42
C VAL A 422 2.18 -15.11 -8.32
N MET A 423 0.93 -15.44 -8.07
CA MET A 423 0.40 -16.80 -8.18
C MET A 423 -0.06 -17.03 -9.62
N GLU A 424 0.68 -17.83 -10.39
CA GLU A 424 0.33 -18.13 -11.79
C GLU A 424 -0.36 -19.50 -11.88
N PHE A 425 -1.68 -19.48 -12.06
CA PHE A 425 -2.51 -20.68 -12.20
C PHE A 425 -2.42 -21.24 -13.63
N THR A 426 -2.07 -22.52 -13.72
CA THR A 426 -1.79 -23.21 -14.98
C THR A 426 -2.34 -24.64 -14.98
N GLY A 427 -2.35 -25.27 -16.14
CA GLY A 427 -2.61 -26.70 -16.28
C GLY A 427 -4.08 -27.08 -16.48
N PRO A 428 -4.34 -28.35 -16.86
CA PRO A 428 -5.63 -28.77 -17.40
C PRO A 428 -6.78 -28.71 -16.38
N GLY A 429 -6.48 -28.74 -15.08
CA GLY A 429 -7.52 -28.61 -14.04
C GLY A 429 -8.14 -27.21 -13.98
N LEU A 430 -7.56 -26.21 -14.65
CA LEU A 430 -8.14 -24.86 -14.71
C LEU A 430 -9.47 -24.84 -15.48
N GLU A 431 -9.63 -25.72 -16.48
CA GLU A 431 -10.85 -25.85 -17.29
C GLU A 431 -12.03 -26.45 -16.51
N GLU A 432 -11.80 -27.00 -15.32
CA GLU A 432 -12.88 -27.47 -14.45
C GLU A 432 -13.64 -26.31 -13.77
N PHE A 433 -13.08 -25.10 -13.80
CA PHE A 433 -13.68 -23.92 -13.19
C PHE A 433 -14.40 -23.05 -14.22
N SER A 434 -15.60 -22.61 -13.85
CA SER A 434 -16.26 -21.48 -14.52
C SER A 434 -15.39 -20.21 -14.40
N PHE A 435 -15.67 -19.20 -15.22
CA PHE A 435 -14.95 -17.92 -15.12
C PHE A 435 -15.10 -17.27 -13.74
N GLU A 436 -16.30 -17.29 -13.15
CA GLU A 436 -16.53 -16.75 -11.80
C GLU A 436 -15.74 -17.51 -10.72
N GLU A 437 -15.58 -18.83 -10.88
CA GLU A 437 -14.71 -19.60 -10.00
C GLU A 437 -13.23 -19.27 -10.17
N GLN A 438 -12.78 -18.99 -11.40
CA GLN A 438 -11.44 -18.47 -11.66
C GLN A 438 -11.24 -17.06 -11.04
N ALA A 439 -12.27 -16.21 -11.07
CA ALA A 439 -12.29 -14.93 -10.38
C ALA A 439 -12.16 -15.09 -8.86
N VAL A 440 -12.76 -16.13 -8.25
CA VAL A 440 -12.56 -16.46 -6.81
C VAL A 440 -11.10 -16.80 -6.52
N LEU A 441 -10.45 -17.59 -7.37
CA LEU A 441 -9.03 -17.96 -7.19
C LEU A 441 -8.12 -16.72 -7.20
N SER A 442 -8.37 -15.79 -8.12
CA SER A 442 -7.53 -14.58 -8.24
C SER A 442 -7.84 -13.53 -7.18
N ASN A 443 -9.12 -13.33 -6.84
CA ASN A 443 -9.58 -12.40 -5.80
C ASN A 443 -8.93 -12.70 -4.43
N MET A 444 -8.82 -13.98 -4.07
CA MET A 444 -8.27 -14.40 -2.78
C MET A 444 -6.75 -14.62 -2.76
N ALA A 445 -6.04 -14.18 -3.81
CA ALA A 445 -4.59 -14.22 -3.83
C ALA A 445 -3.98 -13.39 -2.69
N VAL A 446 -4.65 -12.30 -2.30
CA VAL A 446 -4.18 -11.44 -1.21
C VAL A 446 -4.24 -12.12 0.15
N GLU A 447 -5.23 -12.98 0.42
CA GLU A 447 -5.26 -13.83 1.62
C GLU A 447 -4.11 -14.86 1.67
N CYS A 448 -3.49 -15.14 0.52
CA CYS A 448 -2.28 -15.97 0.44
C CYS A 448 -0.99 -15.16 0.70
N ASN A 449 -1.11 -13.86 1.01
CA ASN A 449 -0.03 -12.86 1.02
C ASN A 449 0.62 -12.65 -0.36
N ALA A 450 0.00 -13.11 -1.44
CA ALA A 450 0.51 -12.89 -2.79
C ALA A 450 0.36 -11.42 -3.19
N LEU A 451 1.22 -10.97 -4.12
CA LEU A 451 1.04 -9.66 -4.75
C LEU A 451 -0.26 -9.65 -5.56
N THR A 452 -0.46 -10.71 -6.35
CA THR A 452 -1.64 -10.95 -7.17
C THR A 452 -1.65 -12.40 -7.66
N ALA A 453 -2.68 -12.75 -8.41
CA ALA A 453 -2.76 -13.97 -9.17
C ALA A 453 -3.02 -13.66 -10.65
N ILE A 454 -2.56 -14.55 -11.53
CA ILE A 454 -2.85 -14.54 -12.95
C ILE A 454 -3.07 -15.96 -13.43
N MET A 455 -3.79 -16.14 -14.54
CA MET A 455 -4.20 -17.47 -14.99
C MET A 455 -3.88 -17.63 -16.48
N GLU A 456 -3.47 -18.84 -16.89
CA GLU A 456 -3.40 -19.18 -18.31
C GLU A 456 -4.76 -18.91 -18.99
N PRO A 457 -4.80 -18.41 -20.24
CA PRO A 457 -6.05 -18.27 -20.97
C PRO A 457 -6.80 -19.60 -21.00
N SER A 458 -8.08 -19.56 -20.64
CA SER A 458 -8.98 -20.72 -20.60
C SER A 458 -10.18 -20.50 -21.51
N GLU A 459 -10.86 -21.57 -21.89
CA GLU A 459 -12.08 -21.46 -22.70
C GLU A 459 -13.17 -20.67 -21.94
N SER A 460 -13.24 -20.83 -20.62
CA SER A 460 -14.15 -20.04 -19.76
C SER A 460 -13.87 -18.54 -19.81
N MET A 461 -12.60 -18.13 -19.83
CA MET A 461 -12.21 -16.73 -19.98
C MET A 461 -12.60 -16.19 -21.37
N ILE A 462 -12.36 -16.97 -22.43
CA ILE A 462 -12.68 -16.59 -23.81
C ILE A 462 -14.19 -16.41 -23.99
N ARG A 463 -15.02 -17.26 -23.37
CA ARG A 463 -16.50 -17.13 -23.42
C ARG A 463 -17.05 -15.94 -22.64
N TYR A 464 -16.31 -15.46 -21.64
CA TYR A 464 -16.72 -14.33 -20.82
C TYR A 464 -16.49 -12.99 -21.53
N LEU A 465 -15.36 -12.88 -22.24
CA LEU A 465 -15.04 -11.77 -23.15
C LEU A 465 -15.96 -11.77 -24.37
#